data_AF-A0A2N1VM91-F1
#
_entry.id   AF-A0A2N1VM91-F1
#
_cell.length_a   1.000
_cell.length_b   1.000
_cell.length_c   1.000
_cell.angle_alpha   90.00
_cell.angle_beta   90.00
_cell.angle_gamma   90.00
#
_symmetry.space_group_name_H-M   'P 1'
#
loop_
_entity.id
_entity.type
_entity.pdbx_description
1 polymer ?
#
loop_
_entity_poly.entity_id
_entity_poly.type
_entity_poly.pdbx_seq_one_letter_code
_entity_poly.pdbx_strand_id
1 'polypeptide(L)'
;MIGAYIIRKLDEAQKIPPDLLNNKEILKFYNNKGTIVDHLNWHKIDKHYDLYKISKTEKEWRFILNQIIHSFSFIFSFDSFDKLDGFHINSDKTKGKALFFLPLNILFKIFLTVSEGDITSTYSHRTLIGKENDIKPMFGEMKLISATYSYQDNFDINKSVLDSMNGNIYKRIKEE
;
A
#
# COMPACT_ATOMS: atom_id res chain seq x y z
N MET A 1 -8.11 0.29 7.16
CA MET A 1 -6.80 0.34 7.86
C MET A 1 -6.22 -1.04 8.17
N ILE A 2 -6.99 -1.98 8.72
CA ILE A 2 -6.45 -3.29 9.15
C ILE A 2 -5.76 -4.07 8.03
N GLY A 3 -6.34 -4.13 6.81
CA GLY A 3 -5.71 -4.80 5.68
C GLY A 3 -4.32 -4.23 5.34
N ALA A 4 -4.18 -2.91 5.30
CA ALA A 4 -2.89 -2.27 5.07
C ALA A 4 -1.88 -2.59 6.18
N TYR A 5 -2.33 -2.61 7.44
CA TYR A 5 -1.50 -2.99 8.59
C TYR A 5 -1.05 -4.45 8.51
N ILE A 6 -1.94 -5.37 8.12
CA ILE A 6 -1.63 -6.80 7.92
C ILE A 6 -0.55 -6.93 6.86
N ILE A 7 -0.68 -6.28 5.70
CA ILE A 7 0.32 -6.34 4.63
C ILE A 7 1.68 -5.83 5.11
N ARG A 8 1.71 -4.70 5.85
CA ARG A 8 2.96 -4.21 6.46
C ARG A 8 3.56 -5.23 7.44
N LYS A 9 2.73 -5.94 8.21
CA LYS A 9 3.20 -7.00 9.11
C LYS A 9 3.71 -8.24 8.37
N LEU A 10 3.09 -8.61 7.26
CA LEU A 10 3.59 -9.69 6.41
C LEU A 10 4.95 -9.32 5.81
N ASP A 11 5.12 -8.09 5.36
CA ASP A 11 6.40 -7.56 4.87
C ASP A 11 7.50 -7.57 5.95
N GLU A 12 7.21 -7.03 7.13
CA GLU A 12 8.16 -7.04 8.27
C GLU A 12 8.54 -8.46 8.69
N ALA A 13 7.59 -9.40 8.60
CA ALA A 13 7.81 -10.81 8.89
C ALA A 13 8.42 -11.60 7.72
N GLN A 14 8.73 -10.94 6.60
CA GLN A 14 9.30 -11.56 5.40
C GLN A 14 8.42 -12.70 4.84
N LYS A 15 7.09 -12.53 4.93
CA LYS A 15 6.05 -13.47 4.46
C LYS A 15 5.49 -13.13 3.08
N ILE A 16 6.03 -12.08 2.46
CA ILE A 16 5.78 -11.71 1.06
C ILE A 16 7.14 -11.44 0.40
N PRO A 17 7.23 -11.49 -0.94
CA PRO A 17 8.47 -11.17 -1.64
C PRO A 17 9.00 -9.77 -1.27
N PRO A 18 10.32 -9.60 -1.09
CA PRO A 18 10.90 -8.35 -0.59
C PRO A 18 10.65 -7.15 -1.52
N ASP A 19 10.53 -7.40 -2.82
CA ASP A 19 10.28 -6.36 -3.82
C ASP A 19 8.79 -6.11 -4.11
N LEU A 20 7.88 -6.90 -3.52
CA LEU A 20 6.46 -6.81 -3.85
C LEU A 20 5.88 -5.42 -3.54
N LEU A 21 6.31 -4.79 -2.44
CA LEU A 21 5.84 -3.46 -2.05
C LEU A 21 6.58 -2.31 -2.74
N ASN A 22 7.60 -2.61 -3.53
CA ASN A 22 8.34 -1.63 -4.35
C ASN A 22 7.61 -1.36 -5.68
N ASN A 23 6.56 -2.13 -6.00
CA ASN A 23 5.64 -1.84 -7.09
C ASN A 23 5.10 -0.42 -6.97
N LYS A 24 5.00 0.27 -8.10
CA LYS A 24 4.67 1.69 -8.15
C LYS A 24 3.36 1.95 -8.86
N GLU A 25 2.68 2.99 -8.41
CA GLU A 25 1.44 3.48 -9.00
C GLU A 25 1.50 4.99 -9.17
N ILE A 26 0.81 5.49 -10.20
CA ILE A 26 0.65 6.92 -10.43
C ILE A 26 -0.53 7.42 -9.60
N LEU A 27 -0.25 8.30 -8.64
CA LEU A 27 -1.25 8.94 -7.80
C LEU A 27 -1.44 10.39 -8.21
N LYS A 28 -2.69 10.86 -8.10
CA LYS A 28 -2.98 12.29 -8.15
C LYS A 28 -2.72 12.89 -6.77
N PHE A 29 -2.28 14.13 -6.73
CA PHE A 29 -2.14 14.87 -5.48
C PHE A 29 -2.38 16.37 -5.67
N TYR A 30 -2.70 17.02 -4.56
CA TYR A 30 -3.02 18.44 -4.45
C TYR A 30 -2.05 19.10 -3.47
N ASN A 31 -1.44 20.20 -3.86
CA ASN A 31 -0.47 20.90 -3.01
C ASN A 31 -1.18 21.63 -1.86
N ASN A 32 -0.53 21.66 -0.71
CA ASN A 32 -0.97 22.49 0.41
C ASN A 32 -0.79 23.99 0.03
N LYS A 33 -1.75 24.83 0.41
CA LYS A 33 -1.76 26.28 0.18
C LYS A 33 -0.86 27.09 1.13
N GLY A 34 -0.01 26.43 1.92
CA GLY A 34 0.80 27.03 2.99
C GLY A 34 0.04 27.21 4.31
N THR A 35 -1.04 26.47 4.51
CA THR A 35 -1.88 26.55 5.72
C THR A 35 -1.59 25.40 6.67
N ILE A 36 -1.82 25.65 7.97
CA ILE A 36 -1.62 24.64 9.01
C ILE A 36 -2.84 23.72 9.06
N VAL A 37 -2.59 22.42 8.91
CA VAL A 37 -3.60 21.36 9.05
C VAL A 37 -3.46 20.72 10.43
N ASP A 38 -4.52 20.83 11.24
CA ASP A 38 -4.63 20.38 12.62
C ASP A 38 -5.90 19.53 12.83
N HIS A 39 -6.08 19.03 14.06
CA HIS A 39 -7.18 18.12 14.41
C HIS A 39 -8.57 18.77 14.35
N LEU A 40 -8.66 20.10 14.34
CA LEU A 40 -9.93 20.82 14.29
C LEU A 40 -10.32 21.20 12.86
N ASN A 41 -9.35 21.25 11.93
CA ASN A 41 -9.57 21.71 10.57
C ASN A 41 -9.25 20.67 9.46
N TRP A 42 -8.76 19.48 9.81
CA TRP A 42 -8.32 18.44 8.85
C TRP A 42 -9.33 18.06 7.76
N HIS A 43 -10.63 18.20 8.05
CA HIS A 43 -11.72 17.88 7.14
C HIS A 43 -11.96 18.97 6.07
N LYS A 44 -11.47 20.19 6.30
CA LYS A 44 -11.65 21.36 5.42
C LYS A 44 -10.61 21.38 4.29
N ILE A 45 -10.55 20.30 3.52
CA ILE A 45 -9.51 20.10 2.50
C ILE A 45 -9.48 21.18 1.42
N ASP A 46 -10.63 21.77 1.11
CA ASP A 46 -10.81 22.89 0.19
C ASP A 46 -10.04 24.15 0.65
N LYS A 47 -9.94 24.36 1.97
CA LYS A 47 -9.19 25.47 2.56
C LYS A 47 -7.70 25.22 2.56
N HIS A 48 -7.30 23.97 2.73
CA HIS A 48 -5.90 23.60 2.95
C HIS A 48 -5.15 23.24 1.67
N TYR A 49 -5.85 22.72 0.66
CA TYR A 49 -5.25 22.20 -0.57
C TYR A 49 -5.86 22.84 -1.80
N ASP A 50 -5.06 22.96 -2.85
CA ASP A 50 -5.53 23.45 -4.15
C ASP A 50 -6.13 22.31 -4.98
N LEU A 51 -7.44 22.10 -4.81
CA LEU A 51 -8.18 21.04 -5.50
C LEU A 51 -8.35 21.29 -7.01
N TYR A 52 -8.10 22.52 -7.48
CA TYR A 52 -8.18 22.86 -8.90
C TYR A 52 -6.91 22.48 -9.66
N LYS A 53 -5.77 22.40 -8.96
CA LYS A 53 -4.47 22.07 -9.56
C LYS A 53 -4.05 20.64 -9.24
N ILE A 54 -4.46 19.71 -10.10
CA ILE A 54 -4.09 18.30 -9.99
C ILE A 54 -2.65 18.11 -10.48
N SER A 55 -1.82 17.51 -9.63
CA SER A 55 -0.48 17.02 -9.98
C SER A 55 -0.45 15.49 -9.94
N LYS A 56 0.48 14.87 -10.65
CA LYS A 56 0.68 13.42 -10.65
C LYS A 56 2.06 13.08 -10.11
N THR A 57 2.16 12.00 -9.35
CA THR A 57 3.45 11.51 -8.83
C THR A 57 3.42 9.98 -8.77
N GLU A 58 4.58 9.38 -8.98
CA GLU A 58 4.76 7.94 -8.84
C GLU A 58 5.09 7.61 -7.38
N LYS A 59 4.37 6.64 -6.81
CA LYS A 59 4.58 6.18 -5.41
C LYS A 59 4.53 4.67 -5.32
N GLU A 60 5.42 4.14 -4.50
CA GLU A 60 5.48 2.72 -4.15
C GLU A 60 4.27 2.31 -3.31
N TRP A 61 3.87 1.04 -3.40
CA TRP A 61 2.81 0.47 -2.58
C TRP A 61 3.12 0.59 -1.09
N ARG A 62 4.39 0.45 -0.70
CA ARG A 62 4.85 0.72 0.68
C ARG A 62 4.46 2.11 1.17
N PHE A 63 4.63 3.13 0.32
CA PHE A 63 4.21 4.50 0.64
C PHE A 63 2.69 4.58 0.80
N ILE A 64 1.92 3.99 -0.12
CA ILE A 64 0.45 3.99 -0.09
C ILE A 64 -0.07 3.36 1.20
N LEU A 65 0.42 2.17 1.54
CA LEU A 65 0.06 1.45 2.76
C LEU A 65 0.38 2.29 4.00
N ASN A 66 1.54 2.94 4.03
CA ASN A 66 1.92 3.83 5.14
C ASN A 66 1.02 5.06 5.25
N GLN A 67 0.55 5.65 4.14
CA GLN A 67 -0.44 6.72 4.19
C GLN A 67 -1.75 6.23 4.79
N ILE A 68 -2.20 5.01 4.46
CA ILE A 68 -3.42 4.40 5.02
C ILE A 68 -3.27 4.12 6.52
N ILE A 69 -2.13 3.61 6.96
CA ILE A 69 -1.89 3.24 8.37
C ILE A 69 -1.71 4.47 9.25
N HIS A 70 -1.05 5.51 8.74
CA HIS A 70 -0.75 6.74 9.47
C HIS A 70 -1.58 7.91 8.98
N SER A 71 -2.80 7.65 8.51
CA SER A 71 -3.65 8.68 7.93
C SER A 71 -3.98 9.75 8.97
N PHE A 72 -3.68 11.00 8.66
CA PHE A 72 -4.12 12.15 9.44
C PHE A 72 -5.47 12.65 8.93
N SER A 73 -5.55 12.98 7.64
CA SER A 73 -6.81 13.17 6.93
C SER A 73 -7.14 11.90 6.14
N PHE A 74 -8.36 11.38 6.31
CA PHE A 74 -8.90 10.28 5.51
C PHE A 74 -10.35 10.60 5.13
N ILE A 75 -10.57 10.97 3.87
CA ILE A 75 -11.87 11.47 3.40
C ILE A 75 -12.31 10.66 2.18
N PHE A 76 -13.55 10.17 2.19
CA PHE A 76 -14.12 9.46 1.06
C PHE A 76 -14.29 10.39 -0.15
N SER A 77 -14.02 9.85 -1.33
CA SER A 77 -14.26 10.51 -2.60
C SER A 77 -15.36 9.77 -3.35
N PHE A 78 -16.24 10.52 -3.98
CA PHE A 78 -17.34 10.01 -4.76
C PHE A 78 -17.27 10.57 -6.18
N ASP A 79 -17.59 9.75 -7.16
CA ASP A 79 -17.66 10.16 -8.56
C ASP A 79 -18.93 10.99 -8.85
N SER A 80 -19.13 11.37 -10.11
CA SER A 80 -20.30 12.14 -10.55
C SER A 80 -21.65 11.41 -10.38
N PHE A 81 -21.62 10.10 -10.11
CA PHE A 81 -22.79 9.26 -9.89
C PHE A 81 -22.95 8.87 -8.41
N ASP A 82 -22.26 9.57 -7.50
CA ASP A 82 -22.26 9.32 -6.06
C ASP A 82 -21.74 7.93 -5.67
N LYS A 83 -20.90 7.32 -6.52
CA LYS A 83 -20.23 6.05 -6.22
C LYS A 83 -18.86 6.32 -5.60
N LEU A 84 -18.52 5.57 -4.55
CA LEU A 84 -17.20 5.63 -3.93
C LEU A 84 -16.12 5.29 -4.96
N ASP A 85 -15.26 6.26 -5.29
CA ASP A 85 -14.20 6.12 -6.30
C ASP A 85 -12.79 6.10 -5.70
N GLY A 86 -12.66 6.49 -4.43
CA GLY A 86 -11.40 6.46 -3.72
C GLY A 86 -11.39 7.27 -2.43
N PHE A 87 -10.20 7.71 -2.05
CA PHE A 87 -9.98 8.44 -0.81
C PHE A 87 -8.99 9.59 -1.01
N HIS A 88 -9.28 10.72 -0.38
CA HIS A 88 -8.31 11.78 -0.16
C HIS A 88 -7.58 11.52 1.15
N ILE A 89 -6.26 11.38 1.08
CA ILE A 89 -5.44 10.92 2.19
C ILE A 89 -4.13 11.68 2.32
N ASN A 90 -3.74 11.94 3.56
CA ASN A 90 -2.39 12.36 3.94
C ASN A 90 -2.04 11.76 5.30
N SER A 91 -0.80 11.90 5.75
CA SER A 91 -0.32 11.55 7.08
C SER A 91 0.25 12.77 7.78
N ASP A 92 0.62 12.63 9.06
CA ASP A 92 1.28 13.72 9.78
C ASP A 92 2.53 14.25 9.07
N LYS A 93 3.26 13.39 8.36
CA LYS A 93 4.46 13.76 7.61
C LYS A 93 4.16 14.47 6.28
N THR A 94 2.97 14.26 5.72
CA THR A 94 2.61 14.76 4.37
C THR A 94 1.54 15.84 4.38
N LYS A 95 0.77 16.01 5.48
CA LYS A 95 -0.34 16.99 5.57
C LYS A 95 0.09 18.43 5.25
N GLY A 96 1.29 18.84 5.64
CA GLY A 96 1.83 20.17 5.30
C GLY A 96 2.33 20.32 3.86
N LYS A 97 2.33 19.25 3.06
CA LYS A 97 2.90 19.23 1.71
C LYS A 97 1.83 18.95 0.66
N ALA A 98 1.12 17.84 0.81
CA ALA A 98 0.20 17.35 -0.21
C ALA A 98 -0.94 16.52 0.37
N LEU A 99 -2.08 16.56 -0.31
CA LEU A 99 -3.19 15.64 -0.16
C LEU A 99 -3.19 14.71 -1.37
N PHE A 100 -3.11 13.39 -1.14
CA PHE A 100 -3.11 12.39 -2.20
C PHE A 100 -4.53 11.91 -2.46
N PHE A 101 -4.84 11.64 -3.72
CA PHE A 101 -6.02 10.86 -4.08
C PHE A 101 -5.59 9.42 -4.35
N LEU A 102 -6.16 8.49 -3.59
CA LEU A 102 -5.98 7.05 -3.73
C LEU A 102 -7.24 6.45 -4.37
N PRO A 103 -7.19 6.09 -5.66
CA PRO A 103 -8.24 5.34 -6.33
C PRO A 103 -8.55 4.00 -5.65
N LEU A 104 -9.84 3.64 -5.57
CA LEU A 104 -10.28 2.41 -4.92
C LEU A 104 -9.75 1.16 -5.63
N ASN A 105 -9.67 1.17 -6.96
CA ASN A 105 -9.15 0.06 -7.76
C ASN A 105 -7.67 -0.24 -7.45
N ILE A 106 -6.85 0.77 -7.17
CA ILE A 106 -5.45 0.59 -6.76
C ILE A 106 -5.39 -0.11 -5.40
N LEU A 107 -6.24 0.29 -4.45
CA LEU A 107 -6.30 -0.36 -3.14
C LEU A 107 -6.67 -1.85 -3.26
N PHE A 108 -7.69 -2.16 -4.07
CA PHE A 108 -8.08 -3.55 -4.33
C PHE A 108 -6.99 -4.35 -5.01
N LYS A 109 -6.31 -3.77 -6.02
CA LYS A 109 -5.18 -4.40 -6.68
C LYS A 109 -4.09 -4.79 -5.66
N ILE A 110 -3.69 -3.87 -4.78
CA ILE A 110 -2.68 -4.15 -3.73
C ILE A 110 -3.14 -5.31 -2.84
N PHE A 111 -4.39 -5.26 -2.35
CA PHE A 111 -4.90 -6.27 -1.43
C PHE A 111 -4.99 -7.65 -2.08
N LEU A 112 -5.56 -7.74 -3.29
CA LEU A 112 -5.70 -9.00 -4.02
C LEU A 112 -4.34 -9.57 -4.45
N THR A 113 -3.39 -8.71 -4.84
CA THR A 113 -2.02 -9.15 -5.17
C THR A 113 -1.37 -9.83 -3.97
N VAL A 114 -1.57 -9.31 -2.76
CA VAL A 114 -0.99 -9.92 -1.55
C VAL A 114 -1.81 -11.09 -1.01
N SER A 115 -3.14 -11.07 -1.14
CA SER A 115 -3.99 -12.10 -0.53
C SER A 115 -4.08 -13.39 -1.33
N GLU A 116 -3.94 -13.31 -2.66
CA GLU A 116 -4.09 -14.46 -3.57
C GLU A 116 -2.76 -14.99 -4.10
N GLY A 117 -1.66 -14.30 -3.79
CA GLY A 117 -0.33 -14.80 -4.10
C GLY A 117 0.18 -15.70 -2.99
N ASP A 118 0.80 -16.81 -3.37
CA ASP A 118 1.48 -17.73 -2.48
C ASP A 118 2.95 -17.85 -2.84
N ILE A 119 3.80 -17.94 -1.81
CA ILE A 119 5.23 -18.16 -1.99
C ILE A 119 5.46 -19.64 -2.30
N THR A 120 5.91 -19.93 -3.52
CA THR A 120 6.23 -21.31 -3.97
C THR A 120 7.70 -21.65 -3.90
N SER A 121 8.58 -20.65 -3.87
CA SER A 121 10.01 -20.86 -3.64
C SER A 121 10.64 -19.65 -2.94
N THR A 122 11.71 -19.88 -2.18
CA THR A 122 12.44 -18.82 -1.48
C THR A 122 13.95 -19.04 -1.54
N TYR A 123 14.69 -17.94 -1.55
CA TYR A 123 16.12 -17.91 -1.27
C TYR A 123 16.39 -16.97 -0.10
N SER A 124 16.97 -17.51 0.96
CA SER A 124 17.29 -16.78 2.20
C SER A 124 18.76 -16.90 2.52
N HIS A 125 19.35 -15.83 3.05
CA HIS A 125 20.78 -15.77 3.38
C HIS A 125 20.99 -15.20 4.79
N ARG A 126 21.98 -15.74 5.51
CA ARG A 126 22.45 -15.19 6.79
C ARG A 126 23.75 -14.44 6.58
N THR A 127 23.77 -13.16 6.91
CA THR A 127 24.99 -12.35 6.80
C THR A 127 25.90 -12.61 8.00
N LEU A 128 27.20 -12.73 7.75
CA LEU A 128 28.21 -12.74 8.81
C LEU A 128 28.28 -11.36 9.47
N ILE A 129 28.03 -11.28 10.77
CA ILE A 129 28.09 -10.02 11.55
C ILE A 129 29.49 -9.81 12.15
N GLY A 130 30.23 -10.89 12.40
CA GLY A 130 31.57 -10.80 12.95
C GLY A 130 32.16 -12.16 13.31
N LYS A 131 33.21 -12.15 14.14
CA LYS A 131 33.77 -13.36 14.74
C LYS A 131 33.86 -13.18 16.25
N GLU A 132 33.34 -14.14 16.99
CA GLU A 132 33.54 -14.24 18.44
C GLU A 132 34.96 -14.78 18.68
N ASN A 133 35.77 -14.03 19.42
CA ASN A 133 37.16 -14.36 19.75
C ASN A 133 38.04 -14.69 18.52
N ASP A 134 37.81 -14.04 17.38
CA ASP A 134 38.49 -14.26 16.08
C ASP A 134 38.43 -15.68 15.47
N ILE A 135 37.74 -16.62 16.13
CA ILE A 135 37.74 -18.04 15.78
C ILE A 135 36.36 -18.49 15.31
N LYS A 136 35.28 -17.97 15.90
CA LYS A 136 33.92 -18.48 15.64
C LYS A 136 33.09 -17.45 14.86
N PRO A 137 32.63 -17.75 13.63
CA PRO A 137 31.79 -16.83 12.86
C PRO A 137 30.45 -16.60 13.57
N MET A 138 30.11 -15.34 13.79
CA MET A 138 28.81 -14.91 14.28
C MET A 138 27.95 -14.49 13.09
N PHE A 139 26.79 -15.13 12.96
CA PHE A 139 25.82 -14.84 11.91
C PHE A 139 24.68 -13.99 12.46
N GLY A 140 24.15 -13.12 11.62
CA GLY A 140 22.93 -12.38 11.88
C GLY A 140 21.67 -13.17 11.63
N GLU A 141 20.56 -12.47 11.77
CA GLU A 141 19.25 -12.98 11.39
C GLU A 141 19.23 -13.35 9.90
N MET A 142 18.48 -14.42 9.61
CA MET A 142 18.24 -14.85 8.25
C MET A 142 17.33 -13.85 7.54
N LYS A 143 17.72 -13.42 6.34
CA LYS A 143 16.92 -12.52 5.51
C LYS A 143 16.51 -13.21 4.22
N LEU A 144 15.24 -13.08 3.86
CA LEU A 144 14.67 -13.42 2.58
C LEU A 144 15.25 -12.47 1.53
N ILE A 145 15.99 -13.02 0.57
CA ILE A 145 16.63 -12.27 -0.51
C ILE A 145 15.72 -12.27 -1.74
N SER A 146 15.07 -13.39 -2.03
CA SER A 146 14.08 -13.49 -3.11
C SER A 146 13.04 -14.55 -2.82
N ALA A 147 11.87 -14.39 -3.43
CA ALA A 147 10.79 -15.37 -3.38
C ALA A 147 10.07 -15.41 -4.73
N THR A 148 9.70 -16.60 -5.18
CA THR A 148 8.74 -16.76 -6.28
C THR A 148 7.33 -16.67 -5.70
N TYR A 149 6.53 -15.80 -6.29
CA TYR A 149 5.14 -15.58 -5.91
C TYR A 149 4.25 -16.01 -7.07
N SER A 150 3.39 -16.98 -6.81
CA SER A 150 2.48 -17.55 -7.81
C SER A 150 1.04 -17.36 -7.38
N TYR A 151 0.16 -17.30 -8.37
CA TYR A 151 -1.28 -17.19 -8.19
C TYR A 151 -1.91 -18.46 -8.76
N GLN A 152 -3.14 -18.77 -8.35
CA GLN A 152 -3.91 -19.85 -8.98
C GLN A 152 -4.06 -19.58 -10.48
N ASP A 153 -3.96 -20.64 -11.30
CA ASP A 153 -3.91 -20.54 -12.78
C ASP A 153 -5.08 -19.76 -13.39
N ASN A 154 -6.23 -19.73 -12.71
CA ASN A 154 -7.46 -19.07 -13.18
C ASN A 154 -7.73 -17.72 -12.49
N PHE A 155 -6.83 -17.23 -11.64
CA PHE A 155 -7.05 -15.99 -10.91
C PHE A 155 -6.55 -14.76 -11.68
N ASP A 156 -7.48 -13.91 -12.11
CA ASP A 156 -7.19 -12.62 -12.72
C ASP A 156 -7.51 -11.48 -11.74
N ILE A 157 -6.45 -10.81 -11.27
CA ILE A 157 -6.53 -9.66 -10.37
C ILE A 157 -7.32 -8.52 -11.02
N ASN A 158 -7.06 -8.20 -12.29
CA ASN A 158 -7.68 -7.04 -12.94
C ASN A 158 -9.18 -7.27 -13.11
N LYS A 159 -9.57 -8.49 -13.51
CA LYS A 159 -10.97 -8.90 -13.59
C LYS A 159 -11.66 -8.81 -12.22
N SER A 160 -11.02 -9.36 -11.18
CA SER A 160 -11.56 -9.34 -9.82
C SER A 160 -11.73 -7.91 -9.27
N VAL A 161 -10.80 -7.01 -9.57
CA VAL A 161 -10.90 -5.59 -9.24
C VAL A 161 -12.07 -4.95 -9.99
N LEU A 162 -12.19 -5.18 -11.29
CA LEU A 162 -13.27 -4.62 -12.11
C LEU A 162 -14.65 -5.08 -11.62
N ASP A 163 -14.80 -6.37 -11.35
CA ASP A 163 -16.03 -6.96 -10.81
C ASP A 163 -16.39 -6.32 -9.46
N SER A 164 -15.40 -6.13 -8.59
CA SER A 164 -15.59 -5.47 -7.29
C SER A 164 -16.01 -4.00 -7.43
N MET A 165 -15.42 -3.27 -8.38
CA MET A 165 -15.81 -1.88 -8.68
C MET A 165 -17.23 -1.79 -9.24
N ASN A 166 -17.73 -2.84 -9.89
CA ASN A 166 -19.11 -2.95 -10.37
C ASN A 166 -20.11 -3.39 -9.28
N GLY A 167 -19.64 -3.63 -8.05
CA GLY A 167 -20.47 -4.00 -6.90
C GLY A 167 -20.59 -5.50 -6.67
N ASN A 168 -19.85 -6.34 -7.40
CA ASN A 168 -19.82 -7.78 -7.13
C ASN A 168 -18.99 -8.05 -5.86
N ILE A 169 -19.52 -8.87 -4.97
CA ILE A 169 -18.79 -9.26 -3.76
C ILE A 169 -17.69 -10.26 -4.16
N TYR A 170 -16.44 -9.88 -3.92
CA TYR A 170 -15.32 -10.79 -4.08
C TYR A 170 -15.48 -12.02 -3.17
N LYS A 171 -15.36 -13.21 -3.77
CA LYS A 171 -15.34 -14.49 -3.06
C LYS A 171 -14.09 -15.24 -3.49
N ARG A 172 -13.24 -15.55 -2.52
CA ARG A 172 -12.05 -16.36 -2.76
C ARG A 172 -12.47 -17.74 -3.26
N ILE A 173 -11.87 -18.17 -4.36
CA ILE A 173 -12.06 -19.53 -4.88
C ILE A 173 -11.40 -20.46 -3.87
N LYS A 174 -12.19 -21.35 -3.26
CA LYS A 174 -11.63 -22.36 -2.36
C LYS A 174 -10.97 -23.44 -3.21
N GLU A 175 -9.77 -23.84 -2.83
CA GLU A 175 -9.18 -25.08 -3.31
C GLU A 175 -10.01 -26.24 -2.74
N GLU A 176 -10.47 -27.13 -3.63
CA GLU A 176 -11.13 -28.39 -3.27
C GLU A 176 -10.11 -29.43 -2.77
#